data_AF-A0A3M2C5I5-F1
#
_entry.id   AF-A0A3M2C5I5-F1
#
_cell.length_a   1.000
_cell.length_b   1.000
_cell.length_c   1.000
_cell.angle_alpha   90.00
_cell.angle_beta   90.00
_cell.angle_gamma   90.00
#
_symmetry.space_group_name_H-M   'P 1'
#
loop_
_entity.id
_entity.type
_entity.pdbx_description
1 polymer ?
#
loop_
_entity_poly.entity_id
_entity_poly.type
_entity_poly.pdbx_seq_one_letter_code
_entity_poly.pdbx_strand_id
1 'polypeptide(L)' 'MLTLAGMEDIGFWAVIGGVAMIGILCGTISSVFKTRARERSRREIAAYIAEGSMTAEQGEKLMRAEPEDHD' A
#
# COMPACT_ATOMS: atom_id res chain seq x y z
N MET A 1 31.84 -23.22 22.07
CA MET A 1 32.70 -22.35 21.23
C MET A 1 31.92 -22.06 19.95
N LEU A 2 31.59 -20.80 19.67
CA LEU A 2 31.11 -20.40 18.35
C LEU A 2 32.30 -20.56 17.38
N THR A 3 32.19 -21.52 16.47
CA THR A 3 33.17 -21.70 15.40
C THR A 3 33.01 -20.57 14.38
N LEU A 4 34.09 -20.22 13.68
CA LEU A 4 34.11 -19.15 12.67
C LEU A 4 33.03 -19.37 11.59
N ALA A 5 32.78 -20.62 11.22
CA ALA A 5 31.70 -21.02 10.31
C ALA A 5 30.30 -20.66 10.83
N GLY A 6 30.04 -20.80 12.13
CA GLY A 6 28.75 -20.44 12.72
C GLY A 6 28.47 -18.93 12.70
N MET A 7 29.51 -18.08 12.64
CA MET A 7 29.32 -16.63 12.51
C MET A 7 28.94 -16.22 11.08
N GLU A 8 29.44 -16.92 10.07
CA GLU A 8 29.11 -16.68 8.65
C GLU A 8 27.66 -17.10 8.33
N ASP A 9 27.21 -18.23 8.86
CA ASP A 9 25.81 -18.69 8.73
C ASP A 9 24.82 -17.73 9.41
N ILE A 10 25.15 -17.23 10.61
CA ILE A 10 24.32 -16.24 11.32
C ILE A 10 24.24 -14.95 10.50
N GLY A 11 25.33 -14.51 9.89
CA GLY A 11 25.36 -13.31 9.04
C GLY A 11 24.42 -13.45 7.84
N PHE A 12 24.44 -14.59 7.15
CA PHE A 12 23.59 -14.85 5.98
C PHE A 12 22.09 -14.81 6.34
N TRP A 13 21.68 -15.52 7.39
CA TRP A 13 20.28 -15.52 7.85
C TRP A 13 19.84 -14.16 8.40
N ALA A 14 20.74 -13.41 9.04
CA ALA A 14 20.45 -12.06 9.51
C ALA A 14 20.17 -11.09 8.36
N VAL A 15 20.91 -11.17 7.25
CA VAL A 15 20.66 -10.33 6.06
C VAL A 15 19.32 -10.66 5.43
N ILE A 16 19.01 -11.95 5.24
CA ILE A 16 17.70 -12.37 4.69
C ILE A 16 16.56 -11.91 5.59
N GLY A 17 16.69 -12.13 6.90
CA GLY A 17 15.71 -11.68 7.88
C GLY A 17 15.51 -10.16 7.87
N GLY A 18 16.61 -9.40 7.75
CA GLY A 18 16.58 -7.94 7.66
C GLY A 18 15.85 -7.44 6.42
N VAL A 19 16.15 -7.99 5.24
CA VAL A 19 15.47 -7.61 3.99
C VAL A 19 13.99 -7.97 4.04
N ALA A 20 13.65 -9.17 4.52
CA ALA A 20 12.27 -9.60 4.67
C ALA A 20 11.49 -8.68 5.63
N MET A 21 12.10 -8.31 6.76
CA MET A 21 11.50 -7.41 7.75
C MET A 21 11.23 -6.02 7.16
N ILE A 22 12.20 -5.44 6.44
CA ILE A 22 12.02 -4.16 5.75
C ILE A 22 10.91 -4.26 4.71
N GLY A 23 10.87 -5.34 3.93
CA GLY A 23 9.83 -5.58 2.94
C GLY A 23 8.42 -5.61 3.56
N ILE A 24 8.26 -6.31 4.69
CA ILE A 24 6.98 -6.39 5.41
C ILE A 24 6.58 -5.00 5.95
N LEU A 25 7.53 -4.25 6.51
CA LEU A 25 7.26 -2.89 7.01
C LEU A 25 6.81 -1.97 5.89
N CYS A 26 7.55 -1.94 4.77
CA CYS A 26 7.18 -1.17 3.58
C CYS A 26 5.82 -1.58 3.02
N GLY A 27 5.53 -2.89 2.97
CA GLY A 27 4.24 -3.41 2.52
C GLY A 27 3.07 -2.98 3.41
N THR A 28 3.26 -3.02 4.73
CA THR A 28 2.25 -2.61 5.71
C THR A 28 1.97 -1.11 5.65
N ILE A 29 3.01 -0.28 5.55
CA ILE A 29 2.86 1.16 5.40
C ILE A 29 2.12 1.48 4.09
N SER A 30 2.51 0.83 2.99
CA SER A 30 1.89 1.02 1.69
C SER A 30 0.40 0.63 1.69
N SER A 31 0.03 -0.45 2.38
CA SER A 31 -1.37 -0.87 2.48
C SER A 31 -2.22 0.13 3.27
N VAL A 32 -1.67 0.69 4.35
CA VAL A 32 -2.33 1.75 5.13
C VAL A 32 -2.57 2.98 4.26
N PHE A 33 -1.56 3.44 3.51
CA PHE A 33 -1.72 4.59 2.61
C PHE A 33 -2.76 4.34 1.52
N LYS A 34 -2.78 3.15 0.91
CA LYS A 34 -3.80 2.77 -0.09
C LYS A 34 -5.22 2.86 0.49
N THR A 35 -5.43 2.34 1.70
CA THR A 35 -6.74 2.41 2.37
C THR A 35 -7.13 3.84 2.68
N ARG A 36 -6.22 4.65 3.25
CA ARG A 36 -6.47 6.06 3.55
C ARG A 36 -6.78 6.88 2.30
N ALA A 37 -6.04 6.67 1.21
CA ALA A 37 -6.30 7.34 -0.06
C ALA A 37 -7.71 7.02 -0.58
N ARG A 38 -8.11 5.74 -0.55
CA ARG A 38 -9.46 5.32 -0.98
C ARG A 38 -10.57 5.93 -0.12
N GLU A 39 -10.39 5.98 1.21
CA GLU A 39 -11.34 6.64 2.11
C GLU A 39 -11.46 8.13 1.82
N ARG A 40 -10.31 8.80 1.61
CA ARG A 40 -10.25 10.23 1.29
C ARG A 40 -10.95 10.53 -0.03
N SER A 41 -10.63 9.81 -1.11
CA SER A 41 -11.27 10.00 -2.41
C SER A 41 -12.79 9.77 -2.33
N ARG A 42 -13.26 8.80 -1.55
CA ARG A 42 -14.70 8.58 -1.33
C ARG A 42 -15.38 9.74 -0.63
N ARG A 43 -14.72 10.37 0.35
CA ARG A 43 -15.23 11.56 1.05
C ARG A 43 -15.25 12.79 0.12
N GLU A 44 -14.22 12.95 -0.70
CA GLU A 44 -14.14 14.03 -1.69
C GLU A 44 -15.25 13.88 -2.75
N ILE A 45 -15.46 12.67 -3.28
CA ILE A 45 -16.58 12.39 -4.21
C ILE A 45 -17.93 12.73 -3.57
N ALA A 46 -18.15 12.36 -2.30
CA ALA A 46 -19.39 12.69 -1.60
C ALA A 46 -19.56 14.22 -1.42
N ALA A 47 -18.48 14.95 -1.13
CA ALA A 47 -18.51 16.41 -1.04
C ALA A 47 -18.85 17.04 -2.41
N TYR A 48 -18.23 16.58 -3.50
CA TYR A 48 -18.53 17.09 -4.85
C TYR A 48 -19.97 16.82 -5.27
N ILE A 49 -20.55 15.67 -4.88
CA ILE A 49 -21.97 15.39 -5.09
C ILE A 49 -22.85 16.32 -4.27
N ALA A 50 -22.51 16.57 -2.99
CA ALA A 50 -23.26 17.47 -2.12
C ALA A 50 -23.19 18.94 -2.56
N GLU A 51 -22.05 19.36 -3.11
CA GLU A 51 -21.84 20.68 -3.71
C GLU A 51 -22.50 20.82 -5.10
N GLY A 52 -22.90 19.70 -5.71
CA GLY A 52 -23.52 19.65 -7.04
C GLY A 52 -22.55 19.83 -8.20
N SER A 53 -21.23 19.79 -7.94
CA SER A 53 -20.19 19.86 -8.97
C SER A 53 -19.94 18.52 -9.68
N MET A 54 -20.53 17.44 -9.17
CA MET A 54 -20.50 16.10 -9.75
C MET A 54 -21.84 15.39 -9.56
N THR A 55 -22.31 14.62 -10.54
CA THR A 55 -23.52 13.81 -10.36
C THR A 55 -23.22 12.50 -9.61
N ALA A 56 -24.22 11.93 -8.95
CA ALA A 56 -24.07 10.64 -8.26
C ALA A 56 -23.64 9.50 -9.20
N GLU A 57 -24.12 9.51 -10.45
CA GLU A 57 -23.75 8.53 -11.47
C GLU A 57 -22.27 8.66 -11.87
N GLN A 58 -21.76 9.89 -12.01
CA GLN A 58 -20.34 10.14 -12.26
C GLN A 58 -19.47 9.67 -11.08
N GLY A 59 -19.91 9.93 -9.84
CA GLY A 59 -19.25 9.44 -8.64
C GLY A 59 -19.20 7.90 -8.57
N GLU A 60 -20.30 7.21 -8.92
CA GLU A 60 -20.33 5.75 -8.98
C GLU A 60 -19.33 5.21 -10.00
N LYS A 61 -19.26 5.82 -11.19
CA LYS A 61 -18.30 5.45 -12.25
C LYS A 61 -16.85 5.63 -11.78
N LEU A 62 -16.52 6.75 -11.13
CA LEU A 62 -15.17 6.99 -10.58
C LEU A 62 -14.79 5.98 -9.49
N MET A 63 -15.76 5.57 -8.65
CA MET A 63 -15.51 4.58 -7.59
C MET A 63 -15.35 3.16 -8.12
N ARG A 64 -15.89 2.87 -9.31
CA ARG A 64 -15.76 1.58 -10.01
C ARG A 64 -14.62 1.54 -11.02
N ALA A 65 -13.99 2.67 -11.32
CA ALA A 65 -12.89 2.72 -12.27
C ALA A 65 -11.76 1.79 -11.79
N GLU A 66 -11.42 0.82 -12.62
CA GLU A 66 -10.21 0.03 -12.45
C GLU A 66 -9.01 0.87 -12.93
N PRO A 67 -7.83 0.72 -12.33
CA PRO A 67 -6.63 1.36 -12.85
C PRO A 67 -6.42 0.88 -14.30
N GLU A 68 -6.37 1.82 -15.24
CA GLU A 68 -6.08 1.54 -16.63
C GLU A 68 -4.59 1.15 -16.72
N ASP A 69 -4.30 -0.15 -16.90
CA ASP A 69 -2.96 -0.64 -17.20
C ASP A 69 -2.62 -0.15 -18.62
N HIS A 70 -1.93 0.98 -18.70
CA HIS A 70 -1.23 1.38 -19.92
C HIS A 70 0.09 0.61 -19.95
N ASP A 71 0.05 -0.57 -20.57
CA ASP A 71 1.21 -1.41 -20.90
C ASP A 71 2.24 -0.65 -21.76
#